data_AF-A0A4T2H4D4-F1
#
_entry.id   AF-A0A4T2H4D4-F1
#
_cell.length_a   1.000
_cell.length_b   1.000
_cell.length_c   1.000
_cell.angle_alpha   90.00
_cell.angle_beta   90.00
_cell.angle_gamma   90.00
#
_symmetry.space_group_name_H-M   'P 1'
#
loop_
_entity.id
_entity.type
_entity.pdbx_description
1 polymer ?
#
loop_
_entity_poly.entity_id
_entity_poly.type
_entity_poly.pdbx_seq_one_letter_code
_entity_poly.pdbx_strand_id
1 'polypeptide(L)'
;MKDSVLVIALLHYMQIDEEQGKKLIQSIYSSYKDFLKHFEDADVFANLSYQILKGSYPYPVNEVAADMLRYVAYDVNRFHARDKIEELLATGVEPLIEEILER
;
A
#
# COMPACT_ATOMS: atom_id res chain seq x y z
N MET A 1 -2.29 -14.35 7.79
CA MET A 1 -1.18 -14.80 6.91
C MET A 1 0.08 -14.19 7.47
N LYS A 2 1.16 -14.96 7.69
CA LYS A 2 2.43 -14.40 8.19
C LYS A 2 2.96 -13.46 7.10
N ASP A 3 3.22 -12.20 7.41
CA ASP A 3 3.74 -11.26 6.41
C ASP A 3 4.98 -11.86 5.74
N SER A 4 5.03 -11.79 4.41
CA SER A 4 6.16 -12.32 3.65
C SER A 4 7.46 -11.68 4.16
N VAL A 5 8.51 -12.49 4.34
CA VAL A 5 9.85 -12.00 4.72
C VAL A 5 10.31 -10.88 3.77
N LEU A 6 9.91 -10.96 2.50
CA LEU A 6 10.19 -9.91 1.52
C LEU A 6 9.48 -8.59 1.88
N VAL A 7 8.20 -8.62 2.22
CA VAL A 7 7.44 -7.41 2.62
C VAL A 7 8.09 -6.77 3.84
N ILE A 8 8.46 -7.56 4.85
CA ILE A 8 9.15 -7.06 6.05
C ILE A 8 10.49 -6.41 5.67
N ALA A 9 11.27 -7.02 4.79
CA ALA A 9 12.54 -6.47 4.33
C ALA A 9 12.36 -5.14 3.59
N LEU A 10 11.33 -5.02 2.75
CA LEU A 10 10.99 -3.77 2.06
C LEU A 10 10.60 -2.67 3.06
N LEU A 11 9.72 -2.98 4.03
CA LEU A 11 9.27 -2.03 5.04
C LEU A 11 10.45 -1.47 5.85
N HIS A 12 11.40 -2.33 6.26
CA HIS A 12 12.62 -1.88 6.94
C HIS A 12 13.52 -1.05 6.03
N TYR A 13 13.70 -1.44 4.78
CA TYR A 13 14.51 -0.69 3.82
C TYR A 13 13.96 0.74 3.62
N MET A 14 12.63 0.88 3.53
CA MET A 14 11.96 2.17 3.38
C MET A 14 12.13 3.11 4.60
N GLN A 15 12.51 2.57 5.76
CA GLN A 15 12.73 3.34 6.99
C GLN A 15 14.19 3.76 7.21
N ILE A 16 15.13 3.25 6.40
CA ILE A 16 16.56 3.61 6.51
C ILE A 16 16.77 5.09 6.20
N ASP A 17 16.10 5.57 5.14
CA ASP A 17 16.18 6.92 4.63
C ASP A 17 14.89 7.23 3.84
N GLU A 18 14.30 8.39 4.10
CA GLU A 18 13.08 8.87 3.44
C GLU A 18 13.23 8.91 1.91
N GLU A 19 14.40 9.32 1.40
CA GLU A 19 14.63 9.37 -0.05
C GLU A 19 14.59 7.97 -0.67
N GLN A 20 15.13 6.98 0.02
CA GLN A 20 15.11 5.57 -0.42
C GLN A 20 13.71 4.99 -0.35
N GLY A 21 12.96 5.27 0.73
CA GLY A 21 11.57 4.88 0.87
C GLY A 21 10.72 5.40 -0.29
N LYS A 22 10.87 6.69 -0.61
CA LYS A 22 10.19 7.33 -1.75
C LYS A 22 10.59 6.70 -3.09
N LYS A 23 11.89 6.49 -3.35
CA LYS A 23 12.36 5.87 -4.59
C LYS A 23 11.81 4.46 -4.78
N LEU A 24 11.80 3.65 -3.73
CA LEU A 24 11.32 2.28 -3.79
C LEU A 24 9.81 2.22 -4.08
N ILE A 25 8.99 2.97 -3.33
CA ILE A 25 7.53 2.91 -3.54
C ILE A 25 7.13 3.43 -4.92
N GLN A 26 7.82 4.47 -5.42
CA GLN A 26 7.61 4.98 -6.78
C GLN A 26 8.02 3.98 -7.86
N SER A 27 9.12 3.26 -7.66
CA SER A 27 9.56 2.20 -8.57
C SER A 27 8.51 1.08 -8.65
N ILE A 28 7.98 0.65 -7.50
CA ILE A 28 6.89 -0.34 -7.44
C ILE A 28 5.64 0.22 -8.15
N TYR A 29 5.22 1.43 -7.80
CA TYR A 29 4.02 2.07 -8.37
C TYR A 29 4.08 2.18 -9.90
N SER A 30 5.26 2.42 -10.47
CA SER A 30 5.44 2.60 -11.91
C SER A 30 5.18 1.33 -12.74
N SER A 31 5.19 0.14 -12.12
CA SER A 31 5.15 -1.13 -12.86
C SER A 31 4.28 -2.23 -12.24
N TYR A 32 3.80 -2.10 -10.99
CA TYR A 32 3.11 -3.20 -10.30
C TYR A 32 1.90 -3.76 -11.08
N LYS A 33 1.18 -2.92 -11.82
CA LYS A 33 0.03 -3.31 -12.64
C LYS A 33 0.40 -4.32 -13.73
N ASP A 34 1.62 -4.25 -14.27
CA ASP A 34 2.12 -5.17 -15.29
C ASP A 34 2.36 -6.59 -14.72
N PHE A 35 2.43 -6.71 -13.40
CA PHE A 35 2.62 -7.97 -12.68
C PHE A 35 1.32 -8.58 -12.16
N LEU A 36 0.15 -7.97 -12.43
CA LEU A 36 -1.16 -8.49 -12.03
C LEU A 36 -1.72 -9.48 -13.06
N LYS A 37 -1.04 -10.63 -13.24
CA LYS A 37 -1.43 -11.65 -14.23
C LYS A 37 -2.56 -12.53 -13.73
N HIS A 38 -2.65 -12.69 -12.42
CA HIS A 38 -3.64 -13.46 -11.70
C HIS A 38 -4.31 -12.57 -10.65
N PHE A 39 -5.55 -12.91 -10.30
CA PHE A 39 -6.32 -12.16 -9.32
C PHE A 39 -5.60 -12.10 -7.95
N GLU A 40 -4.89 -13.16 -7.58
CA GLU A 40 -4.07 -13.26 -6.37
C GLU A 40 -2.81 -12.41 -6.36
N ASP A 41 -2.25 -12.05 -7.52
CA ASP A 41 -1.04 -11.23 -7.60
C ASP A 41 -1.23 -9.85 -6.95
N ALA A 42 -2.48 -9.37 -6.88
CA ALA A 42 -2.81 -8.10 -6.24
C ALA A 42 -2.67 -8.10 -4.71
N ASP A 43 -2.67 -9.28 -4.06
CA ASP A 43 -2.67 -9.37 -2.59
C ASP A 43 -1.37 -8.86 -1.97
N VAL A 44 -0.23 -9.08 -2.64
CA VAL A 44 1.06 -8.60 -2.13
C VAL A 44 1.10 -7.08 -2.09
N PHE A 45 0.52 -6.41 -3.09
CA PHE A 45 0.46 -4.96 -3.17
C PHE A 45 -0.54 -4.37 -2.18
N ALA A 46 -1.71 -5.00 -2.00
CA ALA A 46 -2.64 -4.60 -0.96
C ALA A 46 -2.03 -4.73 0.45
N ASN A 47 -1.33 -5.83 0.73
CA ASN A 47 -0.67 -6.02 2.03
C ASN A 47 0.47 -5.02 2.24
N LEU A 48 1.33 -4.79 1.24
CA LEU A 48 2.41 -3.81 1.33
C LEU A 48 1.87 -2.41 1.60
N SER A 49 0.89 -1.94 0.81
CA SER A 49 0.29 -0.63 0.98
C SER A 49 -0.34 -0.46 2.36
N TYR A 50 -1.09 -1.45 2.82
CA TYR A 50 -1.72 -1.41 4.13
C TYR A 50 -0.69 -1.35 5.28
N GLN A 51 0.42 -2.09 5.19
CA GLN A 51 1.47 -2.04 6.20
C GLN A 51 2.21 -0.68 6.19
N ILE A 52 2.39 -0.07 5.01
CA ILE A 52 2.91 1.30 4.90
C ILE A 52 1.96 2.28 5.59
N LEU A 53 0.66 2.24 5.27
CA LEU A 53 -0.33 3.16 5.83
C LEU A 53 -0.56 2.99 7.33
N LYS A 54 -0.32 1.79 7.88
CA LYS A 54 -0.27 1.56 9.34
C LYS A 54 1.03 2.03 10.00
N GLY A 55 2.10 2.16 9.23
CA GLY A 55 3.41 2.55 9.71
C GLY A 55 3.56 4.06 9.86
N SER A 56 4.75 4.49 10.27
CA SER A 56 5.12 5.90 10.32
C SER A 56 6.00 6.23 9.11
N TYR A 57 5.37 6.53 7.98
CA TYR A 57 6.04 6.95 6.75
C TYR A 57 5.67 8.39 6.37
N PRO A 58 6.54 9.10 5.63
CA PRO A 58 6.24 10.45 5.14
C PRO A 58 5.06 10.46 4.16
N TYR A 59 4.33 11.59 4.11
CA TYR A 59 3.16 11.75 3.24
C TYR A 59 3.39 11.31 1.77
N PRO A 60 4.51 11.66 1.09
CA PRO A 60 4.72 11.22 -0.30
C PRO A 60 4.80 9.70 -0.48
N VAL A 61 5.11 8.95 0.59
CA VAL A 61 5.09 7.48 0.59
C VAL A 61 3.68 6.98 0.84
N ASN A 62 2.98 7.56 1.83
CA ASN A 62 1.60 7.21 2.16
C ASN A 62 0.64 7.48 1.00
N GLU A 63 0.80 8.61 0.29
CA GLU A 63 -0.02 8.98 -0.87
C GLU A 63 0.02 7.88 -1.95
N VAL A 64 1.21 7.40 -2.30
CA VAL A 64 1.39 6.33 -3.28
C VAL A 64 0.83 5.00 -2.77
N ALA A 65 1.04 4.69 -1.48
CA ALA A 65 0.51 3.48 -0.88
C ALA A 65 -1.02 3.48 -0.88
N ALA A 66 -1.66 4.62 -0.60
CA ALA A 66 -3.10 4.81 -0.63
C ALA A 66 -3.67 4.61 -2.03
N ASP A 67 -3.06 5.25 -3.04
CA ASP A 67 -3.45 5.07 -4.46
C ASP A 67 -3.39 3.60 -4.88
N MET A 68 -2.31 2.90 -4.49
CA MET A 68 -2.16 1.47 -4.78
C MET A 68 -3.23 0.63 -4.09
N LEU A 69 -3.50 0.87 -2.80
CA LEU A 69 -4.49 0.10 -2.04
C LEU A 69 -5.90 0.31 -2.61
N ARG A 70 -6.26 1.56 -2.89
CA ARG A 70 -7.51 1.94 -3.55
C ARG A 70 -7.66 1.19 -4.86
N TYR A 71 -6.62 1.21 -5.69
CA TYR A 71 -6.65 0.54 -7.00
C TYR A 71 -6.93 -0.97 -6.86
N VAL A 72 -6.23 -1.63 -5.93
CA VAL A 72 -6.45 -3.05 -5.69
C VAL A 72 -7.85 -3.33 -5.13
N ALA A 73 -8.35 -2.48 -4.24
CA ALA A 73 -9.66 -2.64 -3.62
C ALA A 73 -10.83 -2.44 -4.61
N TYR A 74 -10.75 -1.42 -5.47
CA TYR A 74 -11.89 -1.00 -6.28
C TYR A 74 -11.75 -1.32 -7.78
N ASP A 75 -10.60 -1.05 -8.39
CA ASP A 75 -10.40 -1.34 -9.83
C ASP A 75 -10.16 -2.83 -10.08
N VAL A 76 -9.32 -3.48 -9.25
CA VAL A 76 -9.10 -4.93 -9.32
C VAL A 76 -10.23 -5.70 -8.62
N ASN A 77 -11.04 -5.02 -7.80
CA ASN A 77 -12.17 -5.58 -7.06
C ASN A 77 -11.76 -6.66 -6.04
N ARG A 78 -10.67 -6.44 -5.28
CA ARG A 78 -10.26 -7.33 -4.19
C ARG A 78 -10.97 -6.98 -2.89
N PHE A 79 -11.93 -7.81 -2.48
CA PHE A 79 -12.69 -7.60 -1.25
C PHE A 79 -11.81 -7.51 0.01
N HIS A 80 -10.82 -8.39 0.17
CA HIS A 80 -9.89 -8.31 1.30
C HIS A 80 -9.07 -6.99 1.35
N ALA A 81 -8.89 -6.29 0.23
CA ALA A 81 -8.27 -4.97 0.22
C ALA A 81 -9.25 -3.85 0.65
N ARG A 82 -10.57 -4.05 0.46
CA ARG A 82 -11.60 -3.15 1.00
C ARG A 82 -11.67 -3.26 2.51
N ASP A 83 -11.64 -4.47 3.05
CA ASP A 83 -11.61 -4.70 4.50
C ASP A 83 -10.43 -3.97 5.17
N LYS A 84 -9.29 -3.91 4.48
CA LYS A 84 -8.10 -3.15 4.92
C LYS A 84 -8.33 -1.64 4.92
N ILE A 85 -9.01 -1.12 3.90
CA ILE A 85 -9.38 0.30 3.85
C ILE A 85 -10.33 0.62 5.01
N GLU A 86 -11.36 -0.21 5.22
CA GLU A 86 -12.29 -0.04 6.33
C GLU A 86 -11.57 -0.03 7.69
N GLU A 87 -10.59 -0.92 7.89
CA GLU A 87 -9.78 -0.91 9.11
C GLU A 87 -8.96 0.38 9.24
N LEU A 88 -8.29 0.83 8.19
CA LEU A 88 -7.49 2.06 8.20
C LEU A 88 -8.35 3.28 8.57
N LEU A 89 -9.51 3.43 7.94
CA LEU A 89 -10.47 4.50 8.22
C LEU A 89 -11.00 4.41 9.66
N ALA A 90 -11.29 3.20 10.16
CA ALA A 90 -11.74 3.02 11.53
C ALA A 90 -10.65 3.35 12.57
N THR A 91 -9.37 3.10 12.26
CA THR A 91 -8.24 3.46 13.13
C THR A 91 -7.85 4.93 13.04
N GLY A 92 -8.27 5.61 11.97
CA GLY A 92 -7.87 6.98 11.63
C GLY A 92 -6.54 7.02 10.89
N VAL A 93 -6.51 7.73 9.76
CA VAL A 93 -5.29 8.07 9.02
C VAL A 93 -5.27 9.58 8.75
N GLU A 94 -4.23 10.07 8.10
CA GLU A 94 -4.18 11.50 7.74
C GLU A 94 -5.36 11.86 6.82
N PRO A 95 -6.05 13.01 6.99
CA PRO A 95 -7.27 13.33 6.23
C PRO A 95 -7.11 13.26 4.70
N LEU A 96 -5.97 13.71 4.18
CA LEU A 96 -5.67 13.63 2.74
C LEU A 96 -5.53 12.19 2.24
N ILE A 97 -5.10 11.27 3.11
CA ILE A 97 -5.04 9.83 2.82
C ILE A 97 -6.44 9.22 2.86
N GLU A 98 -7.28 9.61 3.83
CA GLU A 98 -8.70 9.19 3.88
C GLU A 98 -9.42 9.55 2.56
N GLU A 99 -9.24 10.78 2.08
CA GLU A 99 -9.81 11.24 0.80
C GLU A 99 -9.38 10.38 -0.40
N ILE A 100 -8.15 9.85 -0.40
CA ILE A 100 -7.68 8.95 -1.47
C ILE A 100 -8.35 7.57 -1.35
N LEU A 101 -8.48 7.05 -0.14
CA LEU A 101 -9.04 5.72 0.10
C LEU A 101 -10.56 5.65 -0.14
N GLU A 102 -11.27 6.76 -0.01
CA GLU A 102 -12.72 6.87 -0.21
C GLU A 102 -13.15 7.17 -1.67
N ARG A 103 -12.20 7.47 -2.57
CA ARG A 103 -12.47 7.71 -4.01
C ARG A 103 -12.76 6.43 -4.79
#